data_AF-A0A084QXW7-F1
#
_entry.id   AF-A0A084QXW7-F1
#
_cell.length_a   1.000
_cell.length_b   1.000
_cell.length_c   1.000
_cell.angle_alpha   90.00
_cell.angle_beta   90.00
_cell.angle_gamma   90.00
#
_symmetry.space_group_name_H-M   'P 1'
#
loop_
_entity.id
_entity.type
_entity.pdbx_description
1 polymer ?
#
loop_
_entity_poly.entity_id
_entity_poly.type
_entity_poly.pdbx_seq_one_letter_code
_entity_poly.pdbx_strand_id
1 'polypeptide(L)'
;PFLVSETGWGEFDITVKLYYVNESGEKPQTLYHYLRLHPFGRTEEEKQTMIAKNGEVRAWSYEEQLFNEPYEAFYQTLTNGAVPRNYKPPAGGGGKGKGKGKGRPPPPLPAPDSGDVWERTAMLPRHNRPGQPFSRETEALEVQKLQEAQRKTEDMTKQVLAELKEKEELLRRLREDNAAAPGAAVSAPAPPAPKPA
;
A
#
# COMPACT_ATOMS: atom_id res chain seq x y z
N PRO A 1 0.56 12.21 -19.90
CA PRO A 1 0.11 11.71 -18.58
C PRO A 1 -0.70 10.43 -18.80
N PHE A 2 -0.56 9.42 -17.94
CA PHE A 2 -1.43 8.24 -17.95
C PHE A 2 -2.65 8.55 -17.08
N LEU A 3 -3.73 9.02 -17.71
CA LEU A 3 -4.94 9.48 -17.03
C LEU A 3 -6.17 9.17 -17.89
N VAL A 4 -7.26 8.78 -17.23
CA VAL A 4 -8.58 8.59 -17.82
C VAL A 4 -9.57 9.44 -17.02
N SER A 5 -10.48 10.13 -17.70
CA SER A 5 -11.54 10.92 -17.08
C SER A 5 -12.87 10.44 -17.63
N GLU A 6 -13.75 10.04 -16.73
CA GLU A 6 -15.05 9.45 -17.03
C GLU A 6 -16.11 9.97 -16.05
N THR A 7 -17.38 9.74 -16.38
CA THR A 7 -18.50 10.01 -15.48
C THR A 7 -19.18 8.69 -15.10
N GLY A 8 -19.69 8.60 -13.87
CA GLY A 8 -20.28 7.37 -13.34
C GLY A 8 -20.92 7.57 -11.99
N TRP A 9 -21.63 6.55 -11.53
CA TRP A 9 -22.47 6.59 -10.32
C TRP A 9 -22.08 5.54 -9.27
N GLY A 10 -21.18 4.62 -9.64
CA GLY A 10 -20.82 3.47 -8.81
C GLY A 10 -19.32 3.40 -8.56
N GLU A 11 -18.98 2.87 -7.39
CA GLU A 11 -17.62 2.47 -7.01
C GLU A 11 -17.36 1.03 -7.49
N PHE A 12 -16.15 0.77 -8.01
CA PHE A 12 -15.75 -0.56 -8.48
C PHE A 12 -14.23 -0.68 -8.56
N ASP A 13 -13.72 -1.92 -8.64
CA ASP A 13 -12.30 -2.19 -8.87
C ASP A 13 -11.91 -1.91 -10.32
N ILE A 14 -10.98 -0.97 -10.50
CA ILE A 14 -10.32 -0.70 -11.78
C ILE A 14 -9.07 -1.58 -11.87
N THR A 15 -9.01 -2.43 -12.88
CA THR A 15 -7.78 -3.16 -13.21
C THR A 15 -6.87 -2.28 -14.06
N VAL A 16 -5.70 -1.93 -13.53
CA VAL A 16 -4.68 -1.13 -14.23
C VAL A 16 -3.55 -2.06 -14.68
N LYS A 17 -3.33 -2.17 -15.99
CA LYS A 17 -2.21 -2.96 -16.55
C LYS A 17 -1.08 -2.05 -16.99
N LEU A 18 0.07 -2.22 -16.35
CA LEU A 18 1.32 -1.54 -16.66
C LEU A 18 2.09 -2.38 -17.69
N TYR A 19 2.33 -1.81 -18.86
CA TYR A 19 3.22 -2.38 -19.87
C TYR A 19 4.54 -1.61 -19.84
N TYR A 20 5.64 -2.34 -19.87
CA TYR A 20 6.98 -1.78 -19.89
C TYR A 20 7.50 -1.70 -21.33
N VAL A 21 8.55 -0.92 -21.52
CA VAL A 21 9.29 -0.89 -22.80
C VAL A 21 9.88 -2.27 -23.07
N ASN A 22 9.94 -2.69 -24.34
CA ASN A 22 10.35 -4.05 -24.70
C ASN A 22 11.73 -4.42 -24.16
N GLU A 23 12.63 -3.44 -24.06
CA GLU A 23 13.99 -3.57 -23.55
C GLU A 23 14.04 -3.98 -22.07
N SER A 24 12.96 -3.82 -21.31
CA SER A 24 12.90 -4.34 -19.94
C SER A 24 12.85 -5.86 -19.90
N GLY A 25 12.26 -6.49 -20.92
CA GLY A 25 11.90 -7.91 -20.89
C GLY A 25 10.94 -8.31 -19.78
N GLU A 26 10.34 -7.34 -19.09
CA GLU A 26 9.43 -7.55 -17.98
C GLU A 26 8.02 -7.88 -18.46
N LYS A 27 7.35 -8.77 -17.72
CA LYS A 27 5.93 -9.05 -17.98
C LYS A 27 5.08 -7.86 -17.54
N PRO A 28 3.91 -7.62 -18.19
CA PRO A 28 3.00 -6.59 -17.74
C PRO A 28 2.55 -6.82 -16.29
N GLN A 29 2.62 -5.78 -15.47
CA GLN A 29 2.13 -5.83 -14.10
C GLN A 29 0.66 -5.42 -14.04
N THR A 30 -0.14 -6.14 -13.25
CA THR A 30 -1.54 -5.80 -13.02
C THR A 30 -1.71 -5.26 -11.61
N LEU A 31 -2.28 -4.06 -11.50
CA LEU A 31 -2.67 -3.41 -10.27
C LEU A 31 -4.19 -3.31 -10.21
N TYR A 32 -4.73 -3.23 -9.00
CA TYR A 32 -6.15 -3.03 -8.75
C TYR A 32 -6.32 -1.76 -7.94
N HIS A 33 -7.15 -0.85 -8.44
CA HIS A 33 -7.45 0.40 -7.76
C HIS A 33 -8.96 0.54 -7.61
N TYR A 34 -9.43 0.52 -6.37
CA TYR A 34 -10.84 0.68 -6.08
C TYR A 34 -11.25 2.15 -6.21
N LEU A 35 -12.11 2.45 -7.18
CA LEU A 35 -12.59 3.80 -7.44
C LEU A 35 -13.49 4.28 -6.30
N ARG A 36 -13.12 5.39 -5.67
CA ARG A 36 -13.94 6.06 -4.64
C ARG A 36 -14.67 7.27 -5.20
N LEU A 37 -15.99 7.31 -5.00
CA LEU A 37 -16.84 8.44 -5.36
C LEU A 37 -17.29 9.20 -4.12
N HIS A 38 -17.35 8.54 -2.97
CA HIS A 38 -17.79 9.15 -1.71
C HIS A 38 -16.63 9.42 -0.75
N PRO A 39 -16.77 10.41 0.16
CA PRO A 39 -15.82 10.64 1.24
C PRO A 39 -15.58 9.35 2.04
N PHE A 40 -14.31 9.02 2.22
CA PHE A 40 -13.88 7.83 2.94
C PHE A 40 -12.80 8.20 3.96
N GLY A 41 -12.59 7.34 4.95
CA GLY A 41 -11.66 7.61 6.05
C GLY A 41 -12.04 6.82 7.30
N ARG A 42 -11.08 6.66 8.21
CA ARG A 42 -11.28 6.02 9.51
C ARG A 42 -11.94 6.96 10.51
N THR A 43 -11.78 8.27 10.32
CA THR A 43 -12.37 9.29 11.20
C THR A 43 -13.35 10.17 10.44
N GLU A 44 -14.24 10.83 11.19
CA GLU A 44 -15.22 11.73 10.59
C GLU A 44 -14.56 13.01 10.07
N GLU A 45 -13.47 13.43 10.72
CA GLU A 45 -12.65 14.56 10.27
C GLU A 45 -12.04 14.28 8.89
N GLU A 46 -11.52 13.07 8.65
CA GLU A 46 -10.98 12.69 7.33
C GLU A 46 -12.04 12.82 6.23
N LYS A 47 -13.24 12.28 6.46
CA LYS A 47 -14.35 12.40 5.52
C LYS A 47 -14.78 13.84 5.31
N GLN A 48 -14.89 14.61 6.41
CA GLN A 48 -15.31 16.01 6.36
C GLN A 48 -14.31 16.88 5.59
N THR A 49 -13.01 16.56 5.64
CA THR A 49 -12.00 17.29 4.84
C THR A 49 -12.18 17.08 3.35
N MET A 50 -12.64 15.91 2.89
CA MET A 50 -12.92 15.64 1.48
C MET A 50 -14.18 16.40 1.01
N ILE A 51 -15.19 16.48 1.88
CA ILE A 51 -16.41 17.27 1.62
C ILE A 51 -16.06 18.76 1.52
N ALA A 52 -15.30 19.28 2.48
CA ALA A 52 -14.94 20.70 2.56
C ALA A 52 -14.05 21.16 1.39
N LYS A 53 -13.30 20.25 0.76
CA LYS A 53 -12.48 20.52 -0.43
C LYS A 53 -13.27 20.39 -1.73
N ASN A 54 -14.35 21.15 -1.85
CA ASN A 54 -15.24 21.17 -3.03
C ASN A 54 -15.81 19.78 -3.40
N GLY A 55 -15.89 18.84 -2.45
CA GLY A 55 -16.30 17.46 -2.73
C GLY A 55 -15.29 16.62 -3.52
N GLU A 56 -14.03 17.05 -3.64
CA GLU A 56 -13.00 16.26 -4.30
C GLU A 56 -12.59 15.06 -3.42
N VAL A 57 -12.87 13.85 -3.89
CA VAL A 57 -12.44 12.60 -3.25
C VAL A 57 -11.10 12.18 -3.82
N ARG A 58 -10.07 12.10 -2.96
CA ARG A 58 -8.73 11.65 -3.34
C ARG A 58 -8.43 10.29 -2.75
N ALA A 59 -8.48 9.26 -3.58
CA ALA A 59 -8.03 7.92 -3.25
C ALA A 59 -6.66 7.68 -3.89
N TRP A 60 -5.61 7.68 -3.09
CA TRP A 60 -4.26 7.45 -3.55
C TRP A 60 -3.73 6.10 -3.05
N SER A 61 -3.02 5.41 -3.93
CA SER A 61 -2.28 4.18 -3.63
C SER A 61 -0.82 4.42 -3.98
N TYR A 62 0.08 4.14 -3.03
CA TYR A 62 1.51 4.16 -3.29
C TYR A 62 1.96 2.75 -3.67
N GLU A 63 2.78 2.65 -4.70
CA GLU A 63 3.32 1.40 -5.21
C GLU A 63 4.80 1.58 -5.53
N GLU A 64 5.60 0.55 -5.25
CA GLU A 64 7.01 0.49 -5.60
C GLU A 64 7.25 -0.61 -6.63
N GLN A 65 7.90 -0.23 -7.73
CA GLN A 65 8.19 -1.14 -8.83
C GLN A 65 9.65 -1.54 -8.75
N LEU A 66 9.86 -2.76 -8.25
CA LEU A 66 11.17 -3.36 -8.11
C LEU A 66 11.54 -4.13 -9.37
N PHE A 67 12.60 -3.69 -10.04
CA PHE A 67 13.21 -4.41 -11.16
C PHE A 67 14.52 -5.03 -10.67
N ASN A 68 14.51 -6.35 -10.46
CA ASN A 68 15.68 -7.08 -10.02
C ASN A 68 16.55 -7.43 -11.23
N GLU A 69 17.83 -7.07 -11.17
CA GLU A 69 18.80 -7.36 -12.24
C GLU A 69 18.30 -6.96 -13.64
N PRO A 70 17.86 -5.70 -13.85
CA PRO A 70 17.34 -5.26 -15.13
C PRO A 70 18.41 -5.39 -16.22
N TYR A 71 17.99 -5.69 -17.46
CA TYR A 71 18.91 -5.64 -18.60
C TYR A 71 19.57 -4.27 -18.72
N GLU A 72 20.83 -4.25 -19.15
CA GLU A 72 21.65 -3.02 -19.22
C GLU A 72 20.92 -1.87 -19.93
N ALA A 73 20.27 -2.13 -21.07
CA ALA A 73 19.53 -1.11 -21.81
C ALA A 73 18.36 -0.50 -20.99
N PHE A 74 17.66 -1.33 -20.22
CA PHE A 74 16.56 -0.88 -19.37
C PHE A 74 17.07 -0.20 -18.10
N TYR A 75 18.13 -0.71 -17.48
CA TYR A 75 18.83 -0.03 -16.39
C TYR A 75 19.23 1.39 -16.79
N GLN A 76 19.91 1.52 -17.93
CA GLN A 76 20.29 2.82 -18.50
C GLN A 76 19.07 3.70 -18.77
N THR A 77 17.94 3.14 -19.20
CA THR A 77 16.70 3.90 -19.39
C THR A 77 16.13 4.43 -18.07
N LEU A 78 16.20 3.64 -16.99
CA LEU A 78 15.73 4.03 -15.66
C LEU A 78 16.66 5.03 -14.97
N THR A 79 17.97 4.95 -15.21
CA THR A 79 18.97 5.78 -14.51
C THR A 79 19.44 6.99 -15.32
N ASN A 80 19.29 6.97 -16.65
CA ASN A 80 19.71 8.09 -17.49
C ASN A 80 18.61 9.15 -17.64
N GLY A 81 19.05 10.40 -17.82
CA GLY A 81 18.14 11.51 -18.09
C GLY A 81 17.58 12.18 -16.83
N ALA A 82 18.05 11.76 -15.66
CA ALA A 82 17.88 12.55 -14.44
C ALA A 82 18.55 13.91 -14.62
N VAL A 83 17.75 14.96 -14.53
CA VAL A 83 18.24 16.34 -14.71
C VAL A 83 17.63 17.26 -13.66
N PRO A 84 18.35 18.30 -13.22
CA PRO A 84 17.76 19.32 -12.37
C PRO A 84 16.46 19.86 -12.98
N ARG A 85 15.51 20.25 -12.14
CA ARG A 85 14.25 20.84 -12.61
C ARG A 85 14.54 22.03 -13.52
N ASN A 86 13.83 22.13 -14.64
CA ASN A 86 14.04 23.16 -15.68
C ASN A 86 15.41 23.11 -16.38
N TYR A 87 16.15 22.00 -16.31
CA TYR A 87 17.38 21.85 -17.07
C TYR A 87 17.09 21.89 -18.57
N LYS A 88 17.59 22.94 -19.24
CA LYS A 88 17.54 23.03 -20.70
C LYS A 88 18.82 22.40 -21.25
N PRO A 89 18.74 21.24 -21.94
CA PRO A 89 19.91 20.73 -22.62
C PRO A 89 20.38 21.78 -23.65
N PRO A 90 21.71 21.94 -23.84
CA PRO A 90 22.21 22.85 -24.86
C PRO A 90 21.61 22.47 -26.22
N ALA A 91 21.11 23.47 -26.96
CA ALA A 91 20.49 23.27 -28.26
C ALA A 91 21.45 22.50 -29.21
N GLY A 92 21.12 21.26 -29.56
CA GLY A 92 21.94 20.45 -30.47
C GLY A 92 21.83 18.91 -30.36
N GLY A 93 20.98 18.36 -29.50
CA GLY A 93 20.94 16.90 -29.24
C GLY A 93 19.96 16.07 -30.08
N GLY A 94 19.60 16.52 -31.29
CA GLY A 94 18.58 15.87 -32.13
C GLY A 94 19.07 15.64 -33.55
N GLY A 95 20.18 14.93 -33.75
CA GLY A 95 20.63 14.59 -35.08
C GLY A 95 21.93 13.79 -35.09
N LYS A 96 21.93 12.65 -35.80
CA LYS A 96 23.13 11.95 -36.23
C LYS A 96 24.00 12.90 -37.06
N GLY A 97 24.87 13.67 -36.41
CA GLY A 97 25.82 14.57 -37.05
C GLY A 97 27.14 14.52 -36.33
N LYS A 98 28.20 14.06 -37.02
CA LYS A 98 29.60 14.19 -36.58
C LYS A 98 29.93 15.68 -36.41
N GLY A 99 29.78 16.21 -35.20
CA GLY A 99 30.14 17.59 -34.87
C GLY A 99 30.63 17.69 -33.43
N LYS A 100 31.89 18.08 -33.24
CA LYS A 100 32.56 18.33 -31.95
C LYS A 100 31.96 19.59 -31.27
N GLY A 101 30.72 19.50 -30.78
CA GLY A 101 30.14 20.48 -29.86
C GLY A 101 30.12 19.89 -28.46
N LYS A 102 30.93 20.43 -27.53
CA LYS A 102 30.94 19.99 -26.12
C LYS A 102 29.65 20.43 -25.42
N GLY A 103 28.57 19.66 -25.60
CA GLY A 103 27.42 19.74 -24.71
C GLY A 103 27.87 19.36 -23.30
N ARG A 104 27.64 20.24 -22.32
CA ARG A 104 28.00 19.96 -20.92
C ARG A 104 27.13 18.78 -20.46
N PRO A 105 27.71 17.66 -20.00
CA PRO A 105 26.92 16.55 -19.47
C PRO A 105 26.06 17.05 -18.30
N PRO A 106 24.90 16.41 -18.02
CA PRO A 106 24.16 16.71 -16.81
C PRO A 106 25.08 16.52 -15.59
N PRO A 107 24.88 17.32 -14.52
CA PRO A 107 25.65 17.15 -13.30
C PRO A 107 25.45 15.73 -12.73
N PRO A 108 26.38 15.22 -11.89
CA PRO A 108 26.18 13.93 -11.23
C PRO A 108 24.90 13.94 -10.40
N LEU A 109 24.23 12.78 -10.32
CA LEU A 109 23.03 12.62 -9.52
C LEU A 109 23.24 13.15 -8.09
N PRO A 110 22.24 13.80 -7.49
CA PRO A 110 22.31 14.19 -6.09
C PRO A 110 22.48 12.94 -5.22
N ALA A 111 23.15 13.11 -4.08
CA ALA A 111 23.28 12.02 -3.11
C ALA A 111 21.88 11.48 -2.74
N PRO A 112 21.73 10.16 -2.54
CA PRO A 112 20.42 9.59 -2.24
C PRO A 112 19.74 10.22 -1.03
N ASP A 113 20.49 10.73 -0.07
CA ASP A 113 19.98 11.39 1.13
C ASP A 113 19.69 12.89 0.94
N SER A 114 20.13 13.55 -0.14
CA SER A 114 20.11 15.02 -0.28
C SER A 114 18.71 15.63 -0.26
N GLY A 115 17.69 14.86 -0.67
CA GLY A 115 16.31 15.33 -0.77
C GLY A 115 15.99 16.16 -2.00
N ASP A 116 16.97 16.38 -2.88
CA ASP A 116 16.78 17.02 -4.16
C ASP A 116 16.15 16.03 -5.14
N VAL A 117 14.93 16.33 -5.56
CA VAL A 117 14.22 15.53 -6.56
C VAL A 117 14.39 16.18 -7.92
N TRP A 118 15.24 15.56 -8.72
CA TRP A 118 15.43 15.89 -10.13
C TRP A 118 14.22 15.42 -10.95
N GLU A 119 14.13 15.84 -12.21
CA GLU A 119 13.17 15.24 -13.13
C GLU A 119 13.68 13.87 -13.58
N ARG A 120 12.79 12.92 -13.87
CA ARG A 120 13.13 11.57 -14.35
C ARG A 120 14.06 10.80 -13.41
N THR A 121 13.77 10.86 -12.11
CA THR A 121 14.43 10.04 -11.09
C THR A 121 13.38 9.37 -10.20
N ALA A 122 13.73 8.24 -9.60
CA ALA A 122 12.89 7.51 -8.64
C ALA A 122 12.94 8.10 -7.22
N MET A 123 13.68 9.19 -7.00
CA MET A 123 13.85 9.79 -5.69
C MET A 123 12.57 10.45 -5.16
N LEU A 124 12.15 10.04 -3.96
CA LEU A 124 11.07 10.70 -3.23
C LEU A 124 11.53 12.04 -2.63
N PRO A 125 10.67 13.08 -2.62
CA PRO A 125 10.94 14.32 -1.90
C PRO A 125 11.11 14.08 -0.40
N ARG A 126 11.91 14.91 0.28
CA ARG A 126 12.02 14.87 1.74
C ARG A 126 10.70 15.20 2.45
N HIS A 127 9.99 16.22 1.96
CA HIS A 127 8.78 16.76 2.58
C HIS A 127 7.59 16.71 1.64
N ASN A 128 6.39 16.69 2.23
CA ASN A 128 5.13 16.78 1.51
C ASN A 128 5.00 18.09 0.73
N ARG A 129 4.34 18.00 -0.42
CA ARG A 129 4.06 19.17 -1.27
C ARG A 129 2.56 19.27 -1.54
N PRO A 130 2.01 20.47 -1.78
CA PRO A 130 0.61 20.60 -2.18
C PRO A 130 0.31 19.72 -3.40
N GLY A 131 -0.67 18.83 -3.26
CA GLY A 131 -1.07 17.90 -4.33
C GLY A 131 -0.23 16.64 -4.50
N GLN A 132 0.91 16.51 -3.81
CA GLN A 132 1.75 15.30 -3.82
C GLN A 132 2.07 14.88 -2.37
N PRO A 133 1.37 13.89 -1.82
CA PRO A 133 1.50 13.50 -0.42
C PRO A 133 2.67 12.54 -0.21
N PHE A 134 3.29 12.03 -1.27
CA PHE A 134 4.26 10.97 -1.18
C PHE A 134 5.64 11.58 -1.04
N SER A 135 6.20 11.43 0.15
CA SER A 135 7.52 11.89 0.55
C SER A 135 8.15 10.90 1.54
N ARG A 136 9.44 11.09 1.82
CA ARG A 136 10.13 10.33 2.87
C ARG A 136 9.56 10.58 4.26
N GLU A 137 9.05 11.77 4.50
CA GLU A 137 8.36 12.09 5.75
C GLU A 137 7.09 11.25 5.91
N THR A 138 6.27 11.13 4.86
CA THR A 138 5.07 10.27 4.93
C THR A 138 5.38 8.79 4.98
N GLU A 139 6.43 8.36 4.30
CA GLU A 139 6.92 6.98 4.42
C GLU A 139 7.32 6.68 5.87
N ALA A 140 8.11 7.55 6.49
CA ALA A 140 8.52 7.40 7.88
C ALA A 140 7.33 7.38 8.86
N LEU A 141 6.34 8.25 8.64
CA LEU A 141 5.12 8.28 9.45
C LEU A 141 4.28 7.00 9.28
N GLU A 142 4.16 6.47 8.06
CA GLU A 142 3.42 5.21 7.83
C GLU A 142 4.18 4.02 8.42
N VAL A 143 5.52 3.99 8.33
CA VAL A 143 6.36 2.98 9.00
C VAL A 143 6.14 3.03 10.52
N GLN A 144 6.15 4.22 11.12
CA GLN A 144 5.90 4.37 12.55
C GLN A 144 4.51 3.85 12.93
N LYS A 145 3.48 4.23 12.16
CA LYS A 145 2.10 3.77 12.38
C LYS A 145 1.96 2.26 12.23
N LEU A 146 2.64 1.64 11.28
CA LEU A 146 2.69 0.18 11.14
C LEU A 146 3.37 -0.49 12.33
N GLN A 147 4.46 0.08 12.84
CA GLN A 147 5.14 -0.43 14.05
C GLN A 147 4.25 -0.31 15.29
N GLU A 148 3.51 0.79 15.43
CA GLU A 148 2.54 0.98 16.52
C GLU A 148 1.38 -0.03 16.41
N ALA A 149 0.84 -0.22 15.20
CA ALA A 149 -0.18 -1.22 14.95
C ALA A 149 0.32 -2.64 15.27
N GLN A 150 1.55 -2.98 14.87
CA GLN A 150 2.18 -4.25 15.17
C GLN A 150 2.27 -4.49 16.69
N ARG A 151 2.82 -3.53 17.45
CA ARG A 151 2.91 -3.62 18.91
C ARG A 151 1.54 -3.83 19.55
N LYS A 152 0.53 -3.08 19.11
CA LYS A 152 -0.85 -3.23 19.60
C LYS A 152 -1.38 -4.64 19.34
N THR A 153 -1.17 -5.18 18.14
CA THR A 153 -1.58 -6.54 17.80
C THR A 153 -0.84 -7.58 18.63
N GLU A 154 0.46 -7.41 18.87
CA GLU A 154 1.23 -8.29 19.74
C GLU A 154 0.70 -8.30 21.18
N ASP A 155 0.36 -7.13 21.73
CA ASP A 155 -0.19 -7.03 23.08
C ASP A 155 -1.61 -7.62 23.18
N MET A 156 -2.45 -7.39 22.18
CA MET A 156 -3.75 -8.05 22.07
C MET A 156 -3.59 -9.57 21.99
N THR A 157 -2.60 -10.06 21.24
CA THR A 157 -2.32 -11.49 21.12
C THR A 157 -1.91 -12.09 22.47
N LYS A 158 -1.06 -11.40 23.24
CA LYS A 158 -0.67 -11.83 24.59
C LYS A 158 -1.87 -11.92 25.53
N GLN A 159 -2.77 -10.92 25.49
CA GLN A 159 -3.99 -10.91 26.31
C GLN A 159 -4.90 -12.09 25.98
N VAL A 160 -5.16 -12.32 24.69
CA VAL A 160 -5.99 -13.44 24.23
C VAL A 160 -5.39 -14.78 24.64
N LEU A 161 -4.07 -14.95 24.51
CA LEU A 161 -3.39 -16.18 24.93
C LEU A 161 -3.46 -16.41 26.45
N ALA A 162 -3.36 -15.36 27.25
CA ALA A 162 -3.51 -15.45 28.71
C ALA A 162 -4.93 -15.87 29.09
N GLU A 163 -5.95 -15.23 28.51
CA GLU A 163 -7.35 -15.60 28.72
C GLU A 163 -7.64 -17.04 28.28
N LEU A 164 -7.08 -17.47 27.15
CA LEU A 164 -7.25 -18.85 26.68
C LEU A 164 -6.67 -19.84 27.69
N LYS A 165 -5.49 -19.57 28.23
CA LYS A 165 -4.86 -20.42 29.24
C LYS A 165 -5.72 -20.52 30.51
N GLU A 166 -6.23 -19.39 31.00
CA GLU A 166 -7.12 -19.37 32.17
C GLU A 166 -8.41 -20.17 31.92
N LYS A 167 -9.01 -20.00 30.73
CA LYS A 167 -10.21 -20.74 30.32
C LYS A 167 -9.93 -22.24 30.17
N GLU A 168 -8.77 -22.63 29.65
CA GLU A 168 -8.36 -24.04 29.56
C GLU A 168 -8.17 -24.67 30.95
N GLU A 169 -7.54 -23.95 31.88
CA GLU A 169 -7.39 -24.42 33.27
C GLU A 169 -8.74 -24.56 33.98
N LEU A 170 -9.65 -23.59 33.81
CA LEU A 170 -11.00 -23.67 34.34
C LEU A 170 -11.79 -24.83 33.73
N LEU A 171 -11.73 -25.00 32.42
CA LEU A 171 -12.39 -26.10 31.72
C LEU A 171 -11.86 -27.46 32.17
N ARG A 172 -10.55 -27.57 32.44
CA ARG A 172 -9.96 -28.78 33.02
C ARG A 172 -10.55 -29.09 34.40
N ARG A 173 -10.59 -28.10 35.30
CA ARG A 173 -11.19 -28.26 36.64
C ARG A 173 -12.65 -28.68 36.58
N LEU A 174 -13.45 -28.00 35.75
CA LEU A 174 -14.87 -28.33 35.57
C LEU A 174 -15.08 -29.74 34.99
N ARG A 175 -14.19 -30.21 34.12
CA ARG A 175 -14.22 -31.60 33.63
C ARG A 175 -13.89 -32.61 34.72
N GLU A 176 -12.91 -32.32 35.57
CA GLU A 176 -12.55 -33.15 36.73
C GLU A 176 -13.71 -33.21 37.74
N ASP A 177 -14.30 -32.07 38.10
CA ASP A 177 -15.44 -31.98 39.01
C ASP A 177 -16.67 -32.74 38.45
N ASN A 178 -16.96 -32.59 37.16
CA ASN A 178 -18.04 -33.33 36.50
C ASN A 178 -17.78 -34.85 36.46
N ALA A 179 -16.52 -35.28 36.37
CA ALA A 179 -16.15 -36.70 36.40
C ALA A 179 -16.19 -37.28 37.82
N ALA A 180 -15.93 -36.46 38.84
CA ALA A 180 -15.92 -36.86 40.25
C ALA A 180 -17.31 -36.80 40.92
N ALA A 181 -18.29 -36.11 40.33
CA ALA A 181 -19.66 -36.06 40.81
C ALA A 181 -20.31 -37.47 40.75
N PRO A 182 -20.78 -38.04 41.87
CA PRO A 182 -21.43 -39.34 41.87
C PRO A 182 -22.81 -39.23 41.19
N GLY A 183 -22.89 -39.76 39.96
CA GLY A 183 -24.14 -40.11 39.29
C GLY A 183 -24.99 -38.94 38.77
N ALA A 184 -24.61 -38.39 37.61
CA ALA A 184 -25.59 -37.82 36.68
C ALA A 184 -25.85 -38.78 35.51
N ALA A 185 -25.94 -40.08 35.80
CA ALA A 185 -26.78 -40.99 35.04
C ALA A 185 -28.21 -40.87 35.60
N VAL A 186 -28.84 -39.70 35.44
CA VAL A 186 -30.30 -39.64 35.46
C VAL A 186 -30.71 -39.81 34.02
N SER A 187 -31.22 -41.01 33.74
CA SER A 187 -32.08 -41.29 32.60
C SER A 187 -32.99 -40.09 32.32
N ALA A 188 -32.77 -39.40 31.20
CA ALA A 188 -33.83 -38.58 30.64
C ALA A 188 -35.02 -39.53 30.36
N PRO A 189 -36.24 -39.27 30.89
CA PRO A 189 -37.40 -40.04 30.48
C PRO A 189 -37.57 -39.86 28.97
N ALA A 190 -37.70 -40.98 28.25
CA ALA A 190 -37.99 -40.97 26.82
C ALA A 190 -39.22 -40.08 26.55
N PRO A 191 -39.21 -39.25 25.49
CA PRO A 191 -40.37 -38.45 25.13
C PRO A 191 -41.58 -39.37 24.88
N PRO A 192 -42.79 -38.99 25.31
CA PRO A 192 -43.98 -39.81 25.09
C PRO A 192 -44.19 -40.02 23.59
N ALA A 193 -44.46 -41.27 23.21
CA ALA A 193 -44.74 -41.64 21.83
C ALA A 193 -45.88 -40.77 21.24
N PRO A 194 -45.78 -40.36 19.96
CA PRO A 194 -46.84 -39.60 19.32
C PRO A 194 -48.13 -40.43 19.33
N LYS A 195 -49.24 -39.80 19.74
CA LYS A 195 -50.57 -40.41 19.66
C LYS A 195 -50.87 -40.76 18.19
N PRO A 196 -51.37 -41.97 17.90
CA PRO A 196 -51.81 -42.31 16.56
C PRO A 196 -52.99 -41.41 16.15
N ALA A 197 -53.02 -41.12 14.84
CA ALA A 197 -53.84 -40.14 14.14
C ALA A 197 -55.34 -40.17 14.49
#